data_AF-A0A349JLW5-F1
#
_entry.id   AF-A0A349JLW5-F1
#
_cell.length_a   1.000
_cell.length_b   1.000
_cell.length_c   1.000
_cell.angle_alpha   90.00
_cell.angle_beta   90.00
_cell.angle_gamma   90.00
#
_symmetry.space_group_name_H-M   'P 1'
#
loop_
_entity.id
_entity.type
_entity.pdbx_description
1 polymer ?
#
loop_
_entity_poly.entity_id
_entity_poly.type
_entity_poly.pdbx_seq_one_letter_code
_entity_poly.pdbx_strand_id
1 'polypeptide(L)'
;MLKIDHPQVYIYSYQLSRSITEVNSIWTWANSIWQHFSPEKNIIFSQENLNFPLTKAKKFSHSNKIDGSFRFCCLDDSAAILARIGSPETDENQDLEIAALTQFNVNNLLLADSYENWLGQTLLITYKSKKYPKPSKNEFRQVADECLKHLFPEAVRPLFYHADELFDSPIFEYSSPKKELQVFVYLVDDDIEGKLGQILQPLFELFYHRHKITKAFIDSRRNYDLLNQVYAKVEQTIASLETKITEVSLIKSPTDVNSQKDVNIDESLTYLKTHLKELLRESLNYERALEFLEDLNNTISIHVYNYQEKLLQICDKCQLQADNLATFNFFIDRNCPYFQQQIKGDLGYFKHGTDLIKIAVDLVGGIVEIEQAECDRSLEKTIQILGAGLGAGGIVASAVPNYIDIPLVIRIPQAGDRLHPAVSSLLISLLAVVIVAGVVGLMNGAWKINFKRRFFQGKSKRPRLTDSQSPPVNGILQEREQVRSQTSEQEENSIRETDN
;
A
#
# COMPACT_ATOMS: atom_id res chain seq x y z
N MET A 1 23.51 9.18 39.22
CA MET A 1 22.23 8.72 38.65
C MET A 1 21.63 9.88 37.87
N LEU A 2 21.11 9.67 36.65
CA LEU A 2 20.54 10.74 35.84
C LEU A 2 19.21 11.21 36.44
N LYS A 3 18.96 12.52 36.40
CA LYS A 3 17.78 13.17 36.97
C LYS A 3 16.96 13.88 35.90
N ILE A 4 15.65 13.90 36.09
CA ILE A 4 14.65 14.52 35.23
C ILE A 4 13.72 15.42 36.06
N ASP A 5 13.21 16.48 35.44
CA ASP A 5 12.40 17.51 36.08
C ASP A 5 11.04 17.52 35.38
N HIS A 6 10.01 17.41 36.20
CA HIS A 6 8.60 17.32 35.84
C HIS A 6 8.27 16.46 34.59
N PRO A 7 8.76 15.22 34.47
CA PRO A 7 8.52 14.41 33.27
C PRO A 7 7.03 14.18 33.03
N GLN A 8 6.62 14.32 31.77
CA GLN A 8 5.26 14.02 31.32
C GLN A 8 5.30 13.01 30.19
N VAL A 9 4.34 12.08 30.19
CA VAL A 9 4.10 11.13 29.12
C VAL A 9 2.71 11.40 28.58
N TYR A 10 2.65 11.93 27.36
CA TYR A 10 1.42 12.05 26.60
C TYR A 10 1.25 10.80 25.74
N ILE A 11 0.05 10.24 25.71
CA ILE A 11 -0.29 9.01 25.01
C ILE A 11 -1.44 9.32 24.08
N TYR A 12 -1.17 9.28 22.78
CA TYR A 12 -2.08 9.53 21.70
C TYR A 12 -2.50 8.18 21.13
N SER A 13 -3.74 7.76 21.33
CA SER A 13 -4.21 6.41 20.97
C SER A 13 -5.44 6.46 20.10
N TYR A 14 -5.51 5.58 19.10
CA TYR A 14 -6.54 5.61 18.08
C TYR A 14 -7.05 4.21 17.74
N GLN A 15 -8.37 4.08 17.59
CA GLN A 15 -9.05 2.85 17.21
C GLN A 15 -10.16 3.15 16.20
N LEU A 16 -10.31 2.30 15.17
CA LEU A 16 -11.48 2.33 14.27
C LEU A 16 -12.75 1.96 15.02
N SER A 17 -13.82 2.73 14.83
CA SER A 17 -15.11 2.54 15.51
C SER A 17 -15.97 1.39 14.97
N ARG A 18 -15.43 0.54 14.08
CA ARG A 18 -16.17 -0.58 13.46
C ARG A 18 -16.37 -1.72 14.48
N SER A 19 -17.62 -2.16 14.66
CA SER A 19 -18.07 -3.28 15.53
C SER A 19 -17.16 -3.51 16.75
N ILE A 20 -17.18 -2.57 17.70
CA ILE A 20 -16.41 -2.65 18.93
C ILE A 20 -17.05 -3.75 19.80
N THR A 21 -16.39 -4.90 19.92
CA THR A 21 -16.66 -5.80 21.05
C THR A 21 -16.02 -5.17 22.29
N GLU A 22 -16.69 -5.22 23.45
CA GLU A 22 -16.20 -4.57 24.69
C GLU A 22 -14.78 -5.03 25.07
N VAL A 23 -14.42 -6.27 24.74
CA VAL A 23 -13.11 -6.87 25.06
C VAL A 23 -11.95 -6.20 24.30
N ASN A 24 -12.19 -5.71 23.07
CA ASN A 24 -11.15 -5.13 22.20
C ASN A 24 -11.41 -3.64 21.96
N SER A 25 -11.50 -2.90 23.05
CA SER A 25 -11.90 -1.50 23.06
C SER A 25 -10.82 -0.62 23.67
N ILE A 26 -10.52 0.52 23.03
CA ILE A 26 -9.67 1.59 23.53
C ILE A 26 -10.18 2.10 24.90
N TRP A 27 -11.49 1.96 25.15
CA TRP A 27 -12.10 2.27 26.44
C TRP A 27 -11.68 1.31 27.55
N THR A 28 -11.48 0.03 27.23
CA THR A 28 -11.01 -0.97 28.19
C THR A 28 -9.58 -0.67 28.62
N TRP A 29 -8.72 -0.29 27.66
CA TRP A 29 -7.37 0.21 27.95
C TRP A 29 -7.39 1.48 28.81
N ALA A 30 -8.15 2.51 28.43
CA ALA A 30 -8.23 3.76 29.19
C ALA A 30 -8.79 3.56 30.61
N ASN A 31 -9.78 2.67 30.76
CA ASN A 31 -10.34 2.31 32.06
C ASN A 31 -9.33 1.58 32.95
N SER A 32 -8.47 0.74 32.37
CA SER A 32 -7.41 0.05 33.12
C SER A 32 -6.41 1.03 33.72
N ILE A 33 -5.98 2.04 32.95
CA ILE A 33 -5.13 3.13 33.46
C ILE A 33 -5.88 3.93 34.53
N TRP A 34 -7.13 4.32 34.27
CA TRP A 34 -7.93 5.12 35.20
C TRP A 34 -8.13 4.41 36.54
N GLN A 35 -8.48 3.12 36.53
CA GLN A 35 -8.69 2.35 37.76
C GLN A 35 -7.40 2.18 38.58
N HIS A 36 -6.23 2.19 37.93
CA HIS A 36 -4.96 2.09 38.62
C HIS A 36 -4.58 3.40 39.33
N PHE A 37 -4.67 4.53 38.62
CA PHE A 37 -4.19 5.81 39.14
C PHE A 37 -5.27 6.63 39.84
N SER A 38 -6.53 6.54 39.43
CA SER A 38 -7.60 7.36 39.99
C SER A 38 -8.14 6.76 41.29
N PRO A 39 -8.37 7.59 42.33
CA PRO A 39 -9.11 7.16 43.51
C PRO A 39 -10.60 6.89 43.19
N GLU A 40 -11.11 7.46 42.10
CA GLU A 40 -12.49 7.24 41.65
C GLU A 40 -12.63 5.91 40.91
N LYS A 41 -13.38 4.97 41.49
CA LYS A 41 -13.65 3.67 40.88
C LYS A 41 -14.66 3.71 39.72
N ASN A 42 -15.29 4.86 39.47
CA ASN A 42 -16.21 5.01 38.35
C ASN A 42 -15.44 4.94 37.04
N ILE A 43 -15.81 3.99 36.19
CA ILE A 43 -15.25 3.84 34.86
C ILE A 43 -15.44 5.12 34.03
N ILE A 44 -14.45 5.44 33.21
CA ILE A 44 -14.56 6.38 32.11
C ILE A 44 -15.46 5.70 31.05
N PHE A 45 -16.77 5.98 31.11
CA PHE A 45 -17.70 5.55 30.07
C PHE A 45 -17.92 6.68 29.07
N SER A 46 -17.68 6.43 27.79
CA SER A 46 -17.77 7.44 26.74
C SER A 46 -18.19 6.80 25.41
N GLN A 47 -19.47 6.48 25.27
CA GLN A 47 -20.06 6.18 23.95
C GLN A 47 -21.18 7.14 23.54
N GLU A 48 -21.77 7.94 24.45
CA GLU A 48 -22.93 8.75 24.07
C GLU A 48 -22.63 10.15 23.54
N ASN A 49 -21.40 10.69 23.67
CA ASN A 49 -21.10 12.08 23.26
C ASN A 49 -19.63 12.31 22.86
N LEU A 50 -19.04 11.40 22.08
CA LEU A 50 -17.73 11.67 21.47
C LEU A 50 -17.89 12.72 20.36
N ASN A 51 -17.72 13.98 20.73
CA ASN A 51 -17.72 15.09 19.78
C ASN A 51 -16.29 15.50 19.44
N PHE A 52 -16.13 16.13 18.27
CA PHE A 52 -14.95 16.91 17.91
C PHE A 52 -15.16 18.36 18.38
N PRO A 53 -14.13 19.06 18.93
CA PRO A 53 -12.73 18.64 19.16
C PRO A 53 -12.54 17.87 20.48
N LEU A 54 -11.29 17.68 20.93
CA LEU A 54 -10.95 17.08 22.22
C LEU A 54 -11.78 17.65 23.38
N THR A 55 -12.38 16.74 24.15
CA THR A 55 -13.16 17.06 25.35
C THR A 55 -12.31 17.75 26.44
N LYS A 56 -13.01 18.32 27.44
CA LYS A 56 -12.37 18.82 28.66
C LYS A 56 -11.66 17.69 29.38
N ALA A 57 -10.49 18.00 29.95
CA ALA A 57 -9.65 17.03 30.65
C ALA A 57 -10.35 16.46 31.90
N LYS A 58 -10.52 15.13 31.94
CA LYS A 58 -10.88 14.40 33.15
C LYS A 58 -9.60 14.07 33.91
N LYS A 59 -9.37 14.70 35.06
CA LYS A 59 -8.10 14.62 35.82
C LYS A 59 -8.14 13.54 36.89
N PHE A 60 -6.97 13.01 37.24
CA PHE A 60 -6.76 12.14 38.40
C PHE A 60 -5.42 12.48 39.06
N SER A 61 -5.25 12.03 40.30
CA SER A 61 -3.99 12.12 41.05
C SER A 61 -3.79 10.83 41.85
N HIS A 62 -2.54 10.37 41.92
CA HIS A 62 -2.15 9.13 42.57
C HIS A 62 -0.98 9.36 43.52
N SER A 63 -1.19 9.04 44.79
CA SER A 63 -0.17 9.04 45.85
C SER A 63 0.61 10.38 45.98
N ASN A 64 0.01 11.51 45.57
CA ASN A 64 0.63 12.84 45.49
C ASN A 64 1.93 12.92 44.65
N LYS A 65 2.22 11.89 43.85
CA LYS A 65 3.45 11.75 43.06
C LYS A 65 3.20 11.67 41.57
N ILE A 66 1.97 11.33 41.17
CA ILE A 66 1.57 11.19 39.79
C ILE A 66 0.26 11.94 39.60
N ASP A 67 0.23 12.84 38.64
CA ASP A 67 -0.98 13.47 38.13
C ASP A 67 -1.21 13.04 36.70
N GLY A 68 -2.46 13.03 36.30
CA GLY A 68 -2.79 12.73 34.92
C GLY A 68 -4.16 13.23 34.50
N SER A 69 -4.42 13.05 33.22
CA SER A 69 -5.69 13.42 32.66
C SER A 69 -6.00 12.66 31.39
N PHE A 70 -7.29 12.48 31.12
CA PHE A 70 -7.78 11.99 29.85
C PHE A 70 -8.58 13.04 29.11
N ARG A 71 -8.41 13.08 27.79
CA ARG A 71 -9.29 13.75 26.84
C ARG A 71 -9.67 12.75 25.76
N PHE A 72 -10.84 12.95 25.20
CA PHE A 72 -11.46 12.06 24.21
C PHE A 72 -12.00 12.87 23.05
N CYS A 73 -12.02 12.29 21.86
CA CYS A 73 -12.80 12.79 20.73
C CYS A 73 -13.13 11.66 19.75
N CYS A 74 -14.09 11.94 18.86
CA CYS A 74 -14.26 11.18 17.62
C CYS A 74 -13.48 11.90 16.51
N LEU A 75 -12.70 11.15 15.73
CA LEU A 75 -12.04 11.62 14.51
C LEU A 75 -12.55 10.77 13.35
N ASP A 76 -13.42 11.34 12.53
CA ASP A 76 -14.09 10.65 11.42
C ASP A 76 -14.76 9.32 11.84
N ASP A 77 -14.13 8.21 11.48
CA ASP A 77 -14.56 6.84 11.74
C ASP A 77 -13.85 6.20 12.94
N SER A 78 -13.17 6.98 13.78
CA SER A 78 -12.25 6.51 14.81
C SER A 78 -12.50 7.14 16.18
N ALA A 79 -12.44 6.30 17.22
CA ALA A 79 -12.36 6.74 18.61
C ALA A 79 -10.91 7.08 18.95
N ALA A 80 -10.70 8.21 19.64
CA ALA A 80 -9.38 8.70 19.93
C ALA A 80 -9.26 9.19 21.38
N ILE A 81 -8.16 8.84 22.02
CA ILE A 81 -7.88 9.17 23.42
C ILE A 81 -6.51 9.83 23.54
N LEU A 82 -6.47 10.97 24.22
CA LEU A 82 -5.24 11.59 24.72
C LEU A 82 -5.17 11.38 26.23
N ALA A 83 -4.24 10.55 26.68
CA ALA A 83 -3.88 10.44 28.09
C ALA A 83 -2.61 11.27 28.38
N ARG A 84 -2.52 11.84 29.57
CA ARG A 84 -1.31 12.44 30.13
C ARG A 84 -1.06 11.78 31.47
N ILE A 85 0.17 11.33 31.71
CA ILE A 85 0.64 10.84 33.01
C ILE A 85 1.99 11.48 33.28
N GLY A 86 2.18 12.08 34.45
CA GLY A 86 3.45 12.65 34.82
C GLY A 86 3.51 13.06 36.28
N SER A 87 4.62 13.63 36.69
CA SER A 87 4.76 14.14 38.05
C SER A 87 4.04 15.49 38.21
N PRO A 88 3.43 15.78 39.37
CA PRO A 88 2.94 17.11 39.72
C PRO A 88 4.04 18.17 39.60
N GLU A 89 3.64 19.41 39.25
CA GLU A 89 4.55 20.55 39.20
C GLU A 89 4.71 21.19 40.59
N THR A 90 5.33 20.44 41.50
CA THR A 90 5.64 20.90 42.86
C THR A 90 7.16 20.84 43.10
N ASP A 91 7.68 21.68 44.00
CA ASP A 91 9.12 21.71 44.31
C ASP A 91 9.66 20.34 44.77
N GLU A 92 8.81 19.49 45.36
CA GLU A 92 9.16 18.13 45.79
C GLU A 92 9.45 17.16 44.64
N ASN A 93 8.91 17.44 43.44
CA ASN A 93 9.08 16.61 42.25
C ASN A 93 10.10 17.20 41.28
N GLN A 94 10.86 18.19 41.71
CA GLN A 94 12.01 18.69 40.98
C GLN A 94 13.14 17.66 41.05
N ASP A 95 13.82 17.41 39.93
CA ASP A 95 15.05 16.59 39.91
C ASP A 95 14.86 15.10 40.34
N LEU A 96 13.75 14.48 39.91
CA LEU A 96 13.44 13.06 40.06
C LEU A 96 14.49 12.16 39.41
N GLU A 97 14.80 11.01 40.00
CA GLU A 97 15.62 10.01 39.33
C GLU A 97 14.88 9.42 38.12
N ILE A 98 15.58 9.18 37.00
CA ILE A 98 14.95 8.59 35.78
C ILE A 98 14.23 7.27 36.09
N ALA A 99 14.72 6.51 37.08
CA ALA A 99 14.09 5.27 37.53
C ALA A 99 12.65 5.45 38.05
N ALA A 100 12.25 6.66 38.43
CA ALA A 100 10.87 6.97 38.80
C ALA A 100 9.88 6.75 37.64
N LEU A 101 10.32 6.83 36.38
CA LEU A 101 9.46 6.59 35.21
C LEU A 101 8.88 5.18 35.17
N THR A 102 9.50 4.20 35.83
CA THR A 102 8.93 2.85 35.94
C THR A 102 7.58 2.85 36.66
N GLN A 103 7.32 3.82 37.54
CA GLN A 103 6.02 3.97 38.20
C GLN A 103 4.93 4.50 37.27
N PHE A 104 5.29 5.08 36.11
CA PHE A 104 4.30 5.57 35.15
C PHE A 104 3.75 4.43 34.29
N ASN A 105 4.50 3.34 34.12
CA ASN A 105 4.11 2.19 33.31
C ASN A 105 4.06 0.87 34.11
N VAL A 106 3.35 0.87 35.23
CA VAL A 106 3.15 -0.34 36.04
C VAL A 106 2.45 -1.40 35.18
N ASN A 107 2.97 -2.63 35.17
CA ASN A 107 2.41 -3.77 34.42
C ASN A 107 2.14 -3.49 32.93
N ASN A 108 2.92 -2.60 32.29
CA ASN A 108 2.75 -2.21 30.88
C ASN A 108 1.43 -1.51 30.54
N LEU A 109 0.75 -0.89 31.51
CA LEU A 109 -0.54 -0.21 31.32
C LEU A 109 -0.55 0.89 30.25
N LEU A 110 0.60 1.50 29.92
CA LEU A 110 0.66 2.56 28.91
C LEU A 110 0.43 2.04 27.48
N LEU A 111 0.75 0.77 27.23
CA LEU A 111 0.59 0.15 25.93
C LEU A 111 -0.77 -0.54 25.86
N ALA A 112 -1.55 -0.21 24.85
CA ALA A 112 -2.76 -0.97 24.58
C ALA A 112 -2.43 -2.25 23.80
N ASP A 113 -3.25 -3.26 23.97
CA ASP A 113 -3.17 -4.47 23.15
C ASP A 113 -3.48 -4.14 21.68
N SER A 114 -2.71 -4.74 20.76
CA SER A 114 -2.98 -4.64 19.33
C SER A 114 -4.06 -5.65 18.94
N TYR A 115 -5.12 -5.15 18.30
CA TYR A 115 -6.21 -5.93 17.73
C TYR A 115 -6.57 -5.37 16.36
N GLU A 116 -7.44 -6.06 15.61
CA GLU A 116 -7.69 -5.77 14.18
C GLU A 116 -7.99 -4.28 13.87
N ASN A 117 -8.84 -3.66 14.70
CA ASN A 117 -9.29 -2.27 14.58
C ASN A 117 -8.36 -1.24 15.25
N TRP A 118 -7.26 -1.67 15.86
CA TRP A 118 -6.29 -0.77 16.45
C TRP A 118 -5.53 -0.04 15.35
N LEU A 119 -5.44 1.29 15.44
CA LEU A 119 -4.69 2.10 14.49
C LEU A 119 -3.25 2.32 14.96
N GLY A 120 -3.07 2.58 16.27
CA GLY A 120 -1.77 2.73 16.89
C GLY A 120 -1.72 3.73 18.04
N GLN A 121 -0.50 3.88 18.58
CA GLN A 121 -0.17 4.82 19.65
C GLN A 121 1.07 5.63 19.32
N THR A 122 1.01 6.92 19.61
CA THR A 122 2.19 7.78 19.74
C THR A 122 2.35 8.17 21.20
N LEU A 123 3.53 7.96 21.77
CA LEU A 123 3.87 8.48 23.10
C LEU A 123 4.84 9.64 22.93
N LEU A 124 4.57 10.76 23.59
CA LEU A 124 5.47 11.91 23.67
C LEU A 124 5.92 12.07 25.12
N ILE A 125 7.18 11.75 25.37
CA ILE A 125 7.83 11.93 26.67
C ILE A 125 8.46 13.32 26.65
N THR A 126 7.94 14.24 27.45
CA THR A 126 8.54 15.56 27.64
C THR A 126 9.32 15.58 28.95
N TYR A 127 10.46 16.26 28.92
CA TYR A 127 11.31 16.50 30.07
C TYR A 127 11.67 17.98 30.11
N LYS A 128 11.40 18.64 31.24
CA LYS A 128 11.80 20.03 31.44
C LYS A 128 13.27 20.09 31.81
N SER A 129 14.08 20.88 31.10
CA SER A 129 15.44 21.16 31.56
C SER A 129 15.55 22.59 32.08
N LYS A 130 15.46 22.76 33.40
CA LYS A 130 15.77 24.04 34.06
C LYS A 130 17.28 24.25 34.29
N LYS A 131 18.12 23.26 33.98
CA LYS A 131 19.56 23.32 34.21
C LYS A 131 20.25 24.09 33.09
N TYR A 132 21.00 25.11 33.47
CA TYR A 132 21.97 25.80 32.61
C TYR A 132 23.38 25.28 32.95
N PRO A 133 24.21 24.92 31.95
CA PRO A 133 23.91 24.91 30.52
C PRO A 133 22.94 23.79 30.10
N LYS A 134 22.17 24.02 29.02
CA LYS A 134 21.33 22.98 28.40
C LYS A 134 22.23 21.79 28.00
N PRO A 135 21.77 20.53 28.16
CA PRO A 135 22.57 19.37 27.79
C PRO A 135 22.88 19.38 26.29
N SER A 136 24.06 18.91 25.90
CA SER A 136 24.39 18.68 24.50
C SER A 136 23.45 17.63 23.89
N LYS A 137 23.31 17.61 22.56
CA LYS A 137 22.48 16.62 21.85
C LYS A 137 22.84 15.17 22.22
N ASN A 138 24.12 14.87 22.43
CA ASN A 138 24.58 13.54 22.83
C ASN A 138 24.27 13.19 24.29
N GLU A 139 24.37 14.16 25.21
CA GLU A 139 23.98 13.96 26.60
C GLU A 139 22.47 13.77 26.72
N PHE A 140 21.69 14.61 26.03
CA PHE A 140 20.24 14.46 26.01
C PHE A 140 19.82 13.15 25.33
N ARG A 141 20.59 12.68 24.35
CA ARG A 141 20.37 11.36 23.75
C ARG A 141 20.44 10.23 24.78
N GLN A 142 21.45 10.25 25.65
CA GLN A 142 21.58 9.26 26.72
C GLN A 142 20.39 9.32 27.68
N VAL A 143 19.94 10.53 28.03
CA VAL A 143 18.72 10.70 28.84
C VAL A 143 17.51 10.08 28.16
N ALA A 144 17.34 10.30 26.86
CA ALA A 144 16.23 9.73 26.11
C ALA A 144 16.27 8.19 26.08
N ASP A 145 17.43 7.60 25.80
CA ASP A 145 17.62 6.14 25.82
C ASP A 145 17.30 5.56 27.21
N GLU A 146 17.72 6.22 28.29
CA GLU A 146 17.42 5.82 29.66
C GLU A 146 15.94 5.95 30.04
N CYS A 147 15.24 6.97 29.52
CA CYS A 147 13.79 7.08 29.68
C CYS A 147 13.07 5.86 29.09
N LEU A 148 13.45 5.44 27.89
CA LEU A 148 12.87 4.24 27.27
C LEU A 148 13.20 2.96 28.02
N LYS A 149 14.40 2.86 28.61
CA LYS A 149 14.78 1.69 29.41
C LYS A 149 13.90 1.52 30.65
N HIS A 150 13.55 2.63 31.31
CA HIS A 150 12.75 2.60 32.53
C HIS A 150 11.24 2.59 32.28
N LEU A 151 10.79 3.12 31.14
CA LEU A 151 9.37 3.12 30.78
C LEU A 151 8.93 1.82 30.09
N PHE A 152 9.81 1.13 29.35
CA PHE A 152 9.45 -0.08 28.60
C PHE A 152 10.33 -1.29 28.96
N PRO A 153 9.70 -2.48 29.10
CA PRO A 153 10.43 -3.75 29.07
C PRO A 153 11.21 -3.91 27.77
N GLU A 154 12.31 -4.65 27.83
CA GLU A 154 13.21 -4.84 26.69
C GLU A 154 12.50 -5.43 25.45
N ALA A 155 11.57 -6.38 25.64
CA ALA A 155 10.89 -7.08 24.56
C ALA A 155 9.99 -6.17 23.69
N VAL A 156 9.46 -5.07 24.25
CA VAL A 156 8.53 -4.16 23.57
C VAL A 156 9.12 -2.77 23.32
N ARG A 157 10.38 -2.55 23.70
CA ARG A 157 11.06 -1.26 23.58
C ARG A 157 11.27 -0.90 22.10
N PRO A 158 10.81 0.28 21.65
CA PRO A 158 11.05 0.72 20.28
C PRO A 158 12.53 1.10 20.10
N LEU A 159 13.04 0.84 18.90
CA LEU A 159 14.41 1.17 18.52
C LEU A 159 14.52 2.63 18.12
N PHE A 160 15.72 3.17 18.22
CA PHE A 160 16.02 4.49 17.68
C PHE A 160 15.74 4.52 16.18
N TYR A 161 15.05 5.58 15.75
CA TYR A 161 14.78 5.80 14.33
C TYR A 161 15.45 7.05 13.81
N HIS A 162 15.19 8.21 14.42
CA HIS A 162 15.63 9.49 13.89
C HIS A 162 15.81 10.56 14.98
N ALA A 163 16.74 11.49 14.77
CA ALA A 163 17.03 12.60 15.67
C ALA A 163 16.97 13.92 14.91
N ASP A 164 16.24 14.88 15.45
CA ASP A 164 16.01 16.16 14.80
C ASP A 164 15.78 17.25 15.84
N GLU A 165 15.31 18.41 15.40
CA GLU A 165 14.91 19.53 16.23
C GLU A 165 13.44 19.91 15.99
N LEU A 166 12.78 20.35 17.04
CA LEU A 166 11.45 20.94 17.03
C LEU A 166 11.52 22.18 17.93
N PHE A 167 11.05 23.35 17.44
CA PHE A 167 11.19 24.63 18.15
C PHE A 167 12.62 24.89 18.67
N ASP A 168 13.64 24.62 17.84
CA ASP A 168 15.07 24.75 18.17
C ASP A 168 15.52 23.93 19.39
N SER A 169 14.79 22.86 19.70
CA SER A 169 15.09 21.94 20.78
C SER A 169 15.17 20.50 20.28
N PRO A 170 16.14 19.69 20.74
CA PRO A 170 16.29 18.31 20.29
C PRO A 170 15.07 17.44 20.58
N ILE A 171 14.64 16.68 19.57
CA ILE A 171 13.63 15.63 19.66
C ILE A 171 14.15 14.33 19.05
N PHE A 172 13.85 13.22 19.72
CA PHE A 172 14.26 11.88 19.28
C PHE A 172 13.05 11.00 19.02
N GLU A 173 12.99 10.43 17.82
CA GLU A 173 12.00 9.42 17.45
C GLU A 173 12.55 8.00 17.67
N TYR A 174 11.75 7.18 18.34
CA TYR A 174 11.95 5.75 18.52
C TYR A 174 10.73 5.03 17.97
N SER A 175 10.92 4.33 16.86
CA SER A 175 9.83 3.67 16.15
C SER A 175 10.38 2.63 15.19
N SER A 176 9.47 1.86 14.62
CA SER A 176 9.71 1.19 13.34
C SER A 176 8.61 1.66 12.40
N PRO A 177 8.92 2.13 11.18
CA PRO A 177 7.93 2.66 10.22
C PRO A 177 6.72 1.78 9.94
N LYS A 178 6.86 0.46 10.17
CA LYS A 178 5.83 -0.56 9.90
C LYS A 178 5.21 -1.10 11.20
N LYS A 179 5.26 -0.34 12.29
CA LYS A 179 4.66 -0.68 13.58
C LYS A 179 3.71 0.40 14.05
N GLU A 180 2.75 -0.02 14.86
CA GLU A 180 1.68 0.80 15.41
C GLU A 180 2.13 1.65 16.62
N LEU A 181 3.31 1.37 17.20
CA LEU A 181 3.88 2.14 18.31
C LEU A 181 4.98 3.10 17.83
N GLN A 182 4.84 4.35 18.23
CA GLN A 182 5.83 5.40 18.08
C GLN A 182 6.10 6.08 19.42
N VAL A 183 7.36 6.40 19.70
CA VAL A 183 7.73 7.17 20.89
C VAL A 183 8.62 8.34 20.48
N PHE A 184 8.29 9.53 20.97
CA PHE A 184 9.13 10.71 20.92
C PHE A 184 9.65 11.03 22.31
N VAL A 185 10.93 11.39 22.41
CA VAL A 185 11.49 12.00 23.62
C VAL A 185 11.92 13.41 23.30
N TYR A 186 11.40 14.38 24.04
CA TYR A 186 11.51 15.79 23.70
C TYR A 186 11.97 16.64 24.88
N LEU A 187 13.02 17.44 24.65
CA LEU A 187 13.53 18.40 25.61
C LEU A 187 12.67 19.66 25.54
N VAL A 188 12.04 20.04 26.65
CA VAL A 188 11.15 21.20 26.70
C VAL A 188 11.61 22.22 27.74
N ASP A 189 11.27 23.47 27.50
CA ASP A 189 11.23 24.55 28.48
C ASP A 189 9.81 25.15 28.53
N ASP A 190 9.59 26.16 29.37
CA ASP A 190 8.25 26.71 29.59
C ASP A 190 7.68 27.39 28.33
N ASP A 191 8.53 27.94 27.44
CA ASP A 191 8.09 28.51 26.16
C ASP A 191 7.62 27.40 25.19
N ILE A 192 8.43 26.34 25.06
CA ILE A 192 8.09 25.18 24.24
C ILE A 192 6.81 24.51 24.75
N GLU A 193 6.63 24.36 26.06
CA GLU A 193 5.40 23.79 26.62
C GLU A 193 4.18 24.66 26.30
N GLY A 194 4.32 26.00 26.40
CA GLY A 194 3.29 26.94 25.98
C GLY A 194 2.91 26.77 24.50
N LYS A 195 3.88 26.56 23.62
CA LYS A 195 3.65 26.27 22.19
C LYS A 195 2.94 24.93 22.00
N LEU A 196 3.40 23.86 22.66
CA LEU A 196 2.76 22.53 22.62
C LEU A 196 1.29 22.59 23.06
N GLY A 197 0.98 23.38 24.09
CA GLY A 197 -0.39 23.62 24.53
C GLY A 197 -1.30 24.25 23.45
N GLN A 198 -0.75 25.16 22.65
CA GLN A 198 -1.48 25.84 21.56
C GLN A 198 -1.75 24.93 20.35
N ILE A 199 -0.86 23.96 20.10
CA ILE A 199 -0.96 23.02 18.97
C ILE A 199 -1.48 21.63 19.38
N LEU A 200 -1.94 21.45 20.61
CA LEU A 200 -2.35 20.14 21.13
C LEU A 200 -3.34 19.42 20.21
N GLN A 201 -4.35 20.14 19.71
CA GLN A 201 -5.39 19.60 18.83
C GLN A 201 -4.84 19.26 17.43
N PRO A 202 -4.17 20.19 16.70
CA PRO A 202 -3.50 19.85 15.45
C PRO A 202 -2.49 18.70 15.55
N LEU A 203 -1.68 18.66 16.62
CA LEU A 203 -0.71 17.59 16.85
C LEU A 203 -1.40 16.24 17.10
N PHE A 204 -2.52 16.26 17.82
CA PHE A 204 -3.36 15.08 18.03
C PHE A 204 -3.94 14.53 16.72
N GLU A 205 -4.39 15.40 15.81
CA GLU A 205 -4.88 15.00 14.48
C GLU A 205 -3.73 14.58 13.54
N LEU A 206 -2.57 15.21 13.66
CA LEU A 206 -1.36 14.85 12.89
C LEU A 206 -0.98 13.39 13.14
N PHE A 207 -0.89 12.98 14.42
CA PHE A 207 -0.57 11.59 14.77
C PHE A 207 -1.69 10.62 14.34
N TYR A 208 -2.96 11.02 14.41
CA TYR A 208 -4.07 10.22 13.88
C TYR A 208 -3.86 9.89 12.39
N HIS A 209 -3.59 10.89 11.55
CA HIS A 209 -3.39 10.67 10.12
C HIS A 209 -2.16 9.79 9.83
N ARG A 210 -1.07 9.98 10.58
CA ARG A 210 0.09 9.09 10.48
C ARG A 210 -0.25 7.63 10.79
N HIS A 211 -1.06 7.37 11.83
CA HIS A 211 -1.49 6.02 12.17
C HIS A 211 -2.43 5.42 11.12
N LYS A 212 -3.36 6.21 10.56
CA LYS A 212 -4.21 5.74 9.43
C LYS A 212 -3.37 5.35 8.21
N ILE A 213 -2.36 6.15 7.86
CA ILE A 213 -1.42 5.82 6.76
C ILE A 213 -0.67 4.52 7.05
N THR A 214 -0.08 4.42 8.24
CA THR A 214 0.73 3.26 8.64
C THR A 214 -0.10 1.99 8.66
N LYS A 215 -1.30 2.06 9.24
CA LYS A 215 -2.26 0.96 9.29
C LYS A 215 -2.70 0.52 7.89
N ALA A 216 -3.06 1.45 7.02
CA ALA A 216 -3.42 1.14 5.63
C ALA A 216 -2.27 0.43 4.89
N PHE A 217 -1.03 0.85 5.14
CA PHE A 217 0.13 0.15 4.57
C PHE A 217 0.30 -1.26 5.14
N ILE A 218 0.18 -1.47 6.45
CA ILE A 218 0.24 -2.80 7.09
C ILE A 218 -0.84 -3.71 6.51
N ASP A 219 -2.08 -3.23 6.43
CA ASP A 219 -3.20 -4.00 5.89
C ASP A 219 -3.03 -4.28 4.39
N SER A 220 -2.34 -3.40 3.64
CA SER A 220 -1.98 -3.67 2.23
C SER A 220 -1.03 -4.85 2.10
N ARG A 221 -0.12 -5.05 3.06
CA ARG A 221 0.79 -6.20 3.05
C ARG A 221 0.04 -7.49 3.33
N ARG A 222 -0.90 -7.46 4.28
CA ARG A 222 -1.79 -8.60 4.55
C ARG A 222 -2.67 -8.94 3.34
N ASN A 223 -3.21 -7.90 2.70
CA ASN A 223 -4.03 -8.09 1.50
C ASN A 223 -3.21 -8.59 0.31
N TYR A 224 -1.95 -8.18 0.16
CA TYR A 224 -1.02 -8.76 -0.84
C TYR A 224 -0.89 -10.28 -0.66
N ASP A 225 -0.70 -10.75 0.58
CA ASP A 225 -0.59 -12.19 0.86
C ASP A 225 -1.90 -12.93 0.54
N LEU A 226 -3.05 -12.33 0.85
CA LEU A 226 -4.37 -12.85 0.45
C LEU A 226 -4.50 -12.91 -1.08
N LEU A 227 -4.10 -11.83 -1.77
CA LEU A 227 -4.22 -11.72 -3.21
C LEU A 227 -3.38 -12.77 -3.93
N ASN A 228 -2.16 -13.00 -3.45
CA ASN A 228 -1.30 -14.10 -3.92
C ASN A 228 -1.97 -15.47 -3.77
N GLN A 229 -2.63 -15.73 -2.64
CA GLN A 229 -3.32 -17.01 -2.41
C GLN A 229 -4.53 -17.17 -3.33
N VAL A 230 -5.32 -16.11 -3.53
CA VAL A 230 -6.46 -16.14 -4.44
C VAL A 230 -6.00 -16.29 -5.88
N TYR A 231 -4.95 -15.58 -6.29
CA TYR A 231 -4.35 -15.67 -7.61
C TYR A 231 -3.81 -17.08 -7.91
N ALA A 232 -3.13 -17.72 -6.97
CA ALA A 232 -2.64 -19.08 -7.14
C ALA A 232 -3.76 -20.12 -7.36
N LYS A 233 -4.91 -19.94 -6.69
CA LYS A 233 -6.10 -20.80 -6.90
C LYS A 233 -6.67 -20.61 -8.30
N VAL A 234 -6.80 -19.36 -8.74
CA VAL A 234 -7.20 -19.02 -10.11
C VAL A 234 -6.29 -19.69 -11.14
N GLU A 235 -4.96 -19.59 -10.97
CA GLU A 235 -4.00 -20.23 -11.90
C GLU A 235 -4.15 -21.75 -11.92
N GLN A 236 -4.38 -22.37 -10.77
CA GLN A 236 -4.64 -23.82 -10.69
C GLN A 236 -5.94 -24.22 -11.41
N THR A 237 -7.01 -23.44 -11.25
CA THR A 237 -8.28 -23.65 -11.94
C THR A 237 -8.11 -23.50 -13.45
N ILE A 238 -7.38 -22.49 -13.91
CA ILE A 238 -7.05 -22.28 -15.33
C ILE A 238 -6.23 -23.45 -15.90
N ALA A 239 -5.18 -23.89 -15.21
CA ALA A 239 -4.37 -25.03 -15.66
C ALA A 239 -5.19 -26.34 -15.77
N SER A 240 -6.15 -26.53 -14.85
CA SER A 240 -7.07 -27.68 -14.88
C SER A 240 -8.02 -27.61 -16.08
N LEU A 241 -8.53 -26.41 -16.38
CA LEU A 241 -9.35 -26.15 -17.57
C LEU A 241 -8.56 -26.39 -18.86
N GLU A 242 -7.33 -25.87 -18.97
CA GLU A 242 -6.45 -26.08 -20.14
C GLU A 242 -6.17 -27.56 -20.41
N THR A 243 -5.90 -28.33 -19.35
CA THR A 243 -5.69 -29.76 -19.44
C THR A 243 -6.92 -30.45 -20.03
N LYS A 244 -8.11 -30.12 -19.51
CA LYS A 244 -9.37 -30.70 -20.01
C LYS A 244 -9.69 -30.28 -21.45
N ILE A 245 -9.47 -29.01 -21.80
CA ILE A 245 -9.67 -28.50 -23.16
C ILE A 245 -8.76 -29.24 -24.15
N THR A 246 -7.51 -29.51 -23.74
CA THR A 246 -6.55 -30.26 -24.57
C THR A 246 -7.02 -31.69 -24.81
N GLU A 247 -7.52 -32.38 -23.78
CA GLU A 247 -8.10 -33.73 -23.91
C GLU A 247 -9.26 -33.76 -24.90
N VAL A 248 -10.15 -32.76 -24.86
CA VAL A 248 -11.29 -32.65 -25.78
C VAL A 248 -10.84 -32.31 -27.21
N SER A 249 -9.82 -31.44 -27.36
CA SER A 249 -9.35 -30.97 -28.67
C SER A 249 -8.60 -32.04 -29.48
N LEU A 250 -7.93 -32.99 -28.80
CA LEU A 250 -7.21 -34.10 -29.45
C LEU A 250 -8.14 -35.11 -30.16
N ILE A 251 -9.44 -35.07 -29.89
CA ILE A 251 -10.44 -35.97 -30.48
C ILE A 251 -10.79 -35.58 -31.93
N LYS A 252 -10.63 -34.30 -32.30
CA LYS A 252 -11.04 -33.74 -33.60
C LYS A 252 -9.96 -33.84 -34.70
N SER A 253 -8.82 -34.53 -34.47
CA SER A 253 -7.83 -34.86 -35.52
C SER A 253 -7.97 -36.33 -35.97
N PRO A 254 -8.63 -36.62 -37.10
CA PRO A 254 -8.90 -37.98 -37.55
C PRO A 254 -7.69 -38.55 -38.32
N THR A 255 -6.59 -38.88 -37.63
CA THR A 255 -5.44 -39.49 -38.33
C THR A 255 -4.83 -40.72 -37.69
N ASP A 256 -5.26 -41.15 -36.49
CA ASP A 256 -4.80 -42.42 -35.92
C ASP A 256 -5.95 -43.33 -35.50
N VAL A 257 -6.11 -44.43 -36.23
CA VAL A 257 -7.21 -45.40 -36.14
C VAL A 257 -7.07 -46.36 -34.93
N ASN A 258 -6.08 -46.18 -34.05
CA ASN A 258 -5.75 -47.22 -33.04
C ASN A 258 -5.59 -46.74 -31.59
N SER A 259 -6.22 -45.64 -31.18
CA SER A 259 -6.30 -45.28 -29.75
C SER A 259 -7.63 -44.61 -29.44
N GLN A 260 -8.69 -45.41 -29.41
CA GLN A 260 -10.00 -44.96 -28.96
C GLN A 260 -9.99 -44.82 -27.44
N LYS A 261 -9.50 -43.68 -26.96
CA LYS A 261 -9.81 -43.20 -25.62
C LYS A 261 -11.18 -42.55 -25.74
N ASP A 262 -12.25 -43.29 -25.43
CA ASP A 262 -13.63 -42.77 -25.42
C ASP A 262 -13.74 -41.67 -24.35
N VAL A 263 -13.47 -40.42 -24.74
CA VAL A 263 -13.70 -39.26 -23.88
C VAL A 263 -15.20 -38.98 -23.93
N ASN A 264 -15.87 -39.11 -22.79
CA ASN A 264 -17.27 -38.75 -22.65
C ASN A 264 -17.41 -37.22 -22.74
N ILE A 265 -18.00 -36.74 -23.84
CA ILE A 265 -18.19 -35.31 -24.12
C ILE A 265 -19.13 -34.69 -23.07
N ASP A 266 -20.22 -35.37 -22.67
CA ASP A 266 -21.15 -34.86 -21.66
C ASP A 266 -20.48 -34.69 -20.29
N GLU A 267 -19.62 -35.65 -19.91
CA GLU A 267 -18.82 -35.57 -18.69
C GLU A 267 -17.82 -34.41 -18.76
N SER A 268 -17.17 -34.23 -19.92
CA SER A 268 -16.21 -33.14 -20.15
C SER A 268 -16.88 -31.76 -20.12
N LEU A 269 -18.07 -31.62 -20.71
CA LEU A 269 -18.87 -30.40 -20.63
C LEU A 269 -19.36 -30.11 -19.22
N THR A 270 -19.77 -31.14 -18.48
CA THR A 270 -20.15 -31.01 -17.07
C THR A 270 -18.96 -30.56 -16.22
N TYR A 271 -17.78 -31.11 -16.48
CA TYR A 271 -16.53 -30.69 -15.83
C TYR A 271 -16.21 -29.23 -16.12
N LEU A 272 -16.20 -28.82 -17.40
CA LEU A 272 -15.91 -27.45 -17.83
C LEU A 272 -16.89 -26.43 -17.23
N LYS A 273 -18.20 -26.73 -17.25
CA LYS A 273 -19.23 -25.88 -16.62
C LYS A 273 -19.02 -25.73 -15.10
N THR A 274 -18.59 -26.79 -14.44
CA THR A 274 -18.37 -26.78 -12.98
C THR A 274 -17.16 -25.92 -12.63
N HIS A 275 -16.03 -26.13 -13.30
CA HIS A 275 -14.81 -25.36 -13.06
C HIS A 275 -14.92 -23.92 -13.57
N LEU A 276 -15.74 -23.63 -14.60
CA LEU A 276 -16.07 -22.25 -14.98
C LEU A 276 -16.80 -21.51 -13.85
N LYS A 277 -17.76 -22.16 -13.18
CA LYS A 277 -18.45 -21.55 -12.03
C LYS A 277 -17.50 -21.32 -10.85
N GLU A 278 -16.52 -22.19 -10.66
CA GLU A 278 -15.48 -22.03 -9.65
C GLU A 278 -14.56 -20.85 -10.00
N LEU A 279 -14.06 -20.80 -11.24
CA LEU A 279 -13.25 -19.69 -11.75
C LEU A 279 -13.95 -18.34 -11.60
N LEU A 280 -15.25 -18.27 -11.91
CA LEU A 280 -16.05 -17.05 -11.73
C LEU A 280 -16.21 -16.64 -10.25
N ARG A 281 -16.26 -17.59 -9.31
CA ARG A 281 -16.30 -17.28 -7.88
C ARG A 281 -14.95 -16.80 -7.37
N GLU A 282 -13.89 -17.45 -7.83
CA GLU A 282 -12.51 -17.09 -7.49
C GLU A 282 -12.14 -15.72 -8.06
N SER A 283 -12.57 -15.41 -9.28
CA SER A 283 -12.36 -14.09 -9.89
C SER A 283 -13.06 -12.98 -9.13
N LEU A 284 -14.28 -13.18 -8.63
CA LEU A 284 -14.95 -12.17 -7.80
C LEU A 284 -14.20 -11.91 -6.49
N ASN A 285 -13.63 -12.94 -5.86
CA ASN A 285 -12.81 -12.77 -4.66
C ASN A 285 -11.48 -12.07 -4.99
N TYR A 286 -10.91 -12.35 -6.15
CA TYR A 286 -9.70 -11.72 -6.66
C TYR A 286 -9.92 -10.22 -6.90
N GLU A 287 -10.96 -9.85 -7.65
CA GLU A 287 -11.31 -8.46 -7.94
C GLU A 287 -11.63 -7.68 -6.66
N ARG A 288 -12.35 -8.26 -5.70
CA ARG A 288 -12.59 -7.60 -4.39
C ARG A 288 -11.30 -7.34 -3.62
N ALA A 289 -10.37 -8.28 -3.65
CA ALA A 289 -9.10 -8.11 -2.97
C ALA A 289 -8.22 -7.09 -3.70
N LEU A 290 -8.31 -6.96 -5.04
CA LEU A 290 -7.67 -5.91 -5.82
C LEU A 290 -8.25 -4.53 -5.48
N GLU A 291 -9.58 -4.40 -5.50
CA GLU A 291 -10.31 -3.19 -5.11
C GLU A 291 -9.92 -2.75 -3.70
N PHE A 292 -9.85 -3.68 -2.75
CA PHE A 292 -9.41 -3.36 -1.40
C PHE A 292 -7.97 -2.84 -1.34
N LEU A 293 -7.08 -3.32 -2.21
CA LEU A 293 -5.71 -2.80 -2.31
C LEU A 293 -5.69 -1.36 -2.87
N GLU A 294 -6.56 -1.04 -3.83
CA GLU A 294 -6.75 0.31 -4.35
C GLU A 294 -7.30 1.26 -3.27
N ASP A 295 -8.29 0.82 -2.50
CA ASP A 295 -8.87 1.56 -1.38
C ASP A 295 -7.83 1.90 -0.31
N LEU A 296 -6.90 0.98 -0.01
CA LEU A 296 -5.82 1.22 0.93
C LEU A 296 -4.83 2.28 0.39
N ASN A 297 -4.52 2.26 -0.91
CA ASN A 297 -3.70 3.30 -1.52
C ASN A 297 -4.41 4.68 -1.52
N ASN A 298 -5.73 4.70 -1.75
CA ASN A 298 -6.54 5.91 -1.66
C ASN A 298 -6.58 6.45 -0.23
N THR A 299 -6.74 5.56 0.76
CA THR A 299 -6.69 5.89 2.19
C THR A 299 -5.36 6.57 2.56
N ILE A 300 -4.23 6.03 2.11
CA ILE A 300 -2.91 6.66 2.31
C ILE A 300 -2.89 8.06 1.67
N SER A 301 -3.37 8.19 0.44
CA SER A 301 -3.35 9.46 -0.29
C SER A 301 -4.16 10.56 0.42
N ILE A 302 -5.36 10.23 0.91
CA ILE A 302 -6.23 11.15 1.66
C ILE A 302 -5.55 11.57 2.96
N HIS A 303 -5.00 10.62 3.71
CA HIS A 303 -4.40 10.94 5.00
C HIS A 303 -3.03 11.62 4.88
N VAL A 304 -2.30 11.43 3.78
CA VAL A 304 -1.10 12.23 3.47
C VAL A 304 -1.48 13.70 3.30
N TYR A 305 -2.51 13.99 2.52
CA TYR A 305 -3.02 15.34 2.35
C TYR A 305 -3.46 15.94 3.72
N ASN A 306 -4.27 15.19 4.49
CA ASN A 306 -4.73 15.69 5.78
C ASN A 306 -3.58 15.88 6.79
N TYR A 307 -2.54 15.04 6.76
CA TYR A 307 -1.35 15.22 7.58
C TYR A 307 -0.61 16.52 7.21
N GLN A 308 -0.42 16.78 5.91
CA GLN A 308 0.20 18.02 5.43
C GLN A 308 -0.60 19.26 5.85
N GLU A 309 -1.93 19.22 5.76
CA GLU A 309 -2.80 20.29 6.25
C GLU A 309 -2.62 20.55 7.74
N LYS A 310 -2.45 19.50 8.57
CA LYS A 310 -2.19 19.67 10.00
C LYS A 310 -0.80 20.24 10.28
N LEU A 311 0.20 19.93 9.47
CA LEU A 311 1.52 20.58 9.57
C LEU A 311 1.44 22.08 9.28
N LEU A 312 0.71 22.49 8.24
CA LEU A 312 0.48 23.89 7.93
C LEU A 312 -0.24 24.61 9.08
N GLN A 313 -1.27 23.97 9.67
CA GLN A 313 -1.95 24.53 10.85
C GLN A 313 -1.02 24.70 12.06
N ILE A 314 -0.07 23.77 12.27
CA ILE A 314 0.96 23.90 13.32
C ILE A 314 1.89 25.07 13.00
N CYS A 315 2.34 25.19 11.74
CA CYS A 315 3.19 26.30 11.30
C CYS A 315 2.52 27.65 11.52
N ASP A 316 1.26 27.80 11.11
CA ASP A 316 0.49 29.04 11.27
C ASP A 316 0.34 29.42 12.75
N LYS A 317 -0.02 28.45 13.60
CA LYS A 317 -0.22 28.69 15.04
C LYS A 317 1.07 29.06 15.77
N CYS A 318 2.19 28.46 15.38
CA CYS A 318 3.49 28.71 16.00
C CYS A 318 4.35 29.73 15.26
N GLN A 319 3.83 30.32 14.17
CA GLN A 319 4.54 31.27 13.30
C GLN A 319 5.88 30.71 12.80
N LEU A 320 5.87 29.44 12.39
CA LEU A 320 7.03 28.72 11.87
C LEU A 320 7.02 28.66 10.35
N GLN A 321 8.20 28.49 9.75
CA GLN A 321 8.32 27.99 8.38
C GLN A 321 8.17 26.46 8.37
N ALA A 322 7.72 25.91 7.24
CA ALA A 322 7.50 24.46 7.11
C ALA A 322 8.75 23.63 7.37
N ASP A 323 9.93 24.15 7.02
CA ASP A 323 11.22 23.49 7.22
C ASP A 323 11.56 23.28 8.71
N ASN A 324 10.97 24.07 9.62
CA ASN A 324 11.17 23.96 11.07
C ASN A 324 10.47 22.73 11.69
N LEU A 325 9.69 21.98 10.90
CA LEU A 325 9.02 20.74 11.31
C LEU A 325 9.64 19.51 10.63
N ALA A 326 10.95 19.55 10.35
CA ALA A 326 11.70 18.46 9.71
C ALA A 326 11.41 17.08 10.32
N THR A 327 11.30 17.00 11.65
CA THR A 327 10.91 15.78 12.39
C THR A 327 9.64 15.13 11.82
N PHE A 328 8.64 15.96 11.51
CA PHE A 328 7.34 15.49 11.04
C PHE A 328 7.27 15.39 9.51
N ASN A 329 7.99 16.25 8.78
CA ASN A 329 8.09 16.19 7.31
C ASN A 329 8.78 14.91 6.85
N PHE A 330 9.77 14.41 7.60
CA PHE A 330 10.50 13.19 7.26
C PHE A 330 9.56 12.01 6.96
N PHE A 331 8.46 11.85 7.71
CA PHE A 331 7.49 10.78 7.48
C PHE A 331 6.79 10.91 6.12
N ILE A 332 6.42 12.11 5.71
CA ILE A 332 5.80 12.37 4.42
C ILE A 332 6.82 12.23 3.30
N ASP A 333 8.03 12.73 3.47
CA ASP A 333 9.03 12.77 2.40
C ASP A 333 9.66 11.40 2.13
N ARG A 334 9.74 10.54 3.15
CA ARG A 334 10.41 9.23 3.05
C ARG A 334 9.44 8.07 3.07
N ASN A 335 8.56 7.99 4.07
CA ASN A 335 7.77 6.78 4.29
C ASN A 335 6.57 6.70 3.36
N CYS A 336 5.84 7.80 3.17
CA CYS A 336 4.60 7.80 2.39
C CYS A 336 4.80 7.47 0.90
N PRO A 337 5.81 8.04 0.19
CA PRO A 337 6.12 7.67 -1.19
C PRO A 337 6.47 6.19 -1.32
N TYR A 338 7.27 5.65 -0.39
CA TYR A 338 7.62 4.23 -0.38
C TYR A 338 6.38 3.35 -0.22
N PHE A 339 5.48 3.68 0.70
CA PHE A 339 4.23 2.93 0.90
C PHE A 339 3.35 2.92 -0.35
N GLN A 340 3.14 4.09 -0.96
CA GLN A 340 2.33 4.21 -2.17
C GLN A 340 2.97 3.51 -3.37
N GLN A 341 4.29 3.65 -3.55
CA GLN A 341 5.01 2.98 -4.64
C GLN A 341 4.93 1.46 -4.53
N GLN A 342 5.08 0.93 -3.32
CA GLN A 342 4.96 -0.49 -3.08
C GLN A 342 3.55 -1.00 -3.45
N ILE A 343 2.48 -0.32 -2.98
CA ILE A 343 1.11 -0.72 -3.30
C ILE A 343 0.82 -0.60 -4.80
N LYS A 344 1.26 0.48 -5.46
CA LYS A 344 1.12 0.66 -6.91
C LYS A 344 1.86 -0.42 -7.70
N GLY A 345 3.05 -0.81 -7.23
CA GLY A 345 3.81 -1.92 -7.81
C GLY A 345 3.04 -3.24 -7.73
N ASP A 346 2.46 -3.53 -6.57
CA ASP A 346 1.64 -4.73 -6.37
C ASP A 346 0.37 -4.72 -7.24
N LEU A 347 -0.34 -3.59 -7.30
CA LEU A 347 -1.49 -3.40 -8.19
C LEU A 347 -1.10 -3.63 -9.66
N GLY A 348 0.03 -3.09 -10.08
CA GLY A 348 0.57 -3.30 -11.43
C GLY A 348 0.85 -4.78 -11.72
N TYR A 349 1.48 -5.49 -10.77
CA TYR A 349 1.76 -6.93 -10.89
C TYR A 349 0.48 -7.74 -11.07
N PHE A 350 -0.53 -7.51 -10.23
CA PHE A 350 -1.75 -8.31 -10.21
C PHE A 350 -2.78 -7.92 -11.26
N LYS A 351 -2.74 -6.70 -11.80
CA LYS A 351 -3.63 -6.32 -12.91
C LYS A 351 -3.48 -7.22 -14.14
N HIS A 352 -2.28 -7.77 -14.37
CA HIS A 352 -2.07 -8.78 -15.42
C HIS A 352 -2.85 -10.08 -15.19
N GLY A 353 -3.12 -10.44 -13.93
CA GLY A 353 -3.94 -11.60 -13.59
C GLY A 353 -5.40 -11.45 -13.98
N THR A 354 -5.96 -10.23 -13.89
CA THR A 354 -7.34 -9.94 -14.32
C THR A 354 -7.52 -10.22 -15.82
N ASP A 355 -6.55 -9.82 -16.65
CA ASP A 355 -6.61 -10.06 -18.10
C ASP A 355 -6.61 -11.57 -18.42
N LEU A 356 -5.78 -12.35 -17.71
CA LEU A 356 -5.71 -13.81 -17.85
C LEU A 356 -7.05 -14.48 -17.49
N ILE A 357 -7.63 -14.09 -16.35
CA ILE A 357 -8.93 -14.62 -15.88
C ILE A 357 -10.01 -14.38 -16.92
N LYS A 358 -10.07 -13.16 -17.48
CA LYS A 358 -11.07 -12.80 -18.49
C LYS A 358 -10.95 -13.68 -19.73
N ILE A 359 -9.73 -13.87 -20.23
CA ILE A 359 -9.46 -14.74 -21.39
C ILE A 359 -9.91 -16.18 -21.11
N ALA A 360 -9.61 -16.71 -19.93
CA ALA A 360 -9.99 -18.07 -19.56
C ALA A 360 -11.52 -18.24 -19.47
N VAL A 361 -12.23 -17.29 -18.87
CA VAL A 361 -13.70 -17.29 -18.79
C VAL A 361 -14.33 -17.25 -20.18
N ASP A 362 -13.87 -16.34 -21.04
CA ASP A 362 -14.40 -16.18 -22.40
C ASP A 362 -14.17 -17.44 -23.25
N LEU A 363 -12.98 -18.06 -23.15
CA LEU A 363 -12.63 -19.29 -23.86
C LEU A 363 -13.51 -20.47 -23.43
N VAL A 364 -13.63 -20.71 -22.13
CA VAL A 364 -14.41 -21.85 -21.60
C VAL A 364 -15.90 -21.66 -21.89
N GLY A 365 -16.41 -20.43 -21.75
CA GLY A 365 -17.79 -20.08 -22.13
C GLY A 365 -18.06 -20.40 -23.60
N GLY A 366 -17.18 -19.98 -24.50
CA GLY A 366 -17.29 -20.27 -25.93
C GLY A 366 -17.28 -21.77 -26.25
N ILE A 367 -16.41 -22.56 -25.60
CA ILE A 367 -16.38 -24.02 -25.79
C ILE A 367 -17.71 -24.67 -25.36
N VAL A 368 -18.23 -24.27 -24.20
CA VAL A 368 -19.51 -24.79 -23.69
C VAL A 368 -20.67 -24.47 -24.63
N GLU A 369 -20.73 -23.24 -25.15
CA GLU A 369 -21.77 -22.82 -26.09
C GLU A 369 -21.71 -23.58 -27.42
N ILE A 370 -20.51 -23.78 -27.98
CA ILE A 370 -20.31 -24.51 -29.24
C ILE A 370 -20.79 -25.96 -29.10
N GLU A 371 -20.36 -26.67 -28.07
CA GLU A 371 -20.66 -28.10 -27.92
C GLU A 371 -22.15 -28.33 -27.61
N GLN A 372 -22.80 -27.40 -26.89
CA GLN A 372 -24.25 -27.43 -26.73
C GLN A 372 -24.98 -27.19 -28.06
N ALA A 373 -24.51 -26.24 -28.87
CA ALA A 373 -25.08 -25.97 -30.19
C ALA A 373 -24.84 -27.14 -31.19
N GLU A 374 -23.74 -27.88 -31.07
CA GLU A 374 -23.47 -29.11 -31.85
C GLU A 374 -24.36 -30.27 -31.38
N CYS A 375 -24.57 -30.44 -30.07
CA CYS A 375 -25.46 -31.46 -29.53
C CYS A 375 -26.94 -31.22 -29.87
N ASP A 376 -27.36 -29.95 -29.96
CA ASP A 376 -28.71 -29.55 -30.37
C ASP A 376 -28.92 -29.55 -31.91
N ARG A 377 -27.84 -29.71 -32.70
CA ARG A 377 -27.89 -29.81 -34.17
C ARG A 377 -27.12 -31.01 -34.70
N SER A 378 -27.82 -32.13 -34.88
CA SER A 378 -27.44 -33.10 -35.93
C SER A 378 -27.83 -32.57 -37.33
N LEU A 379 -27.29 -31.43 -37.78
CA LEU A 379 -27.26 -31.07 -39.21
C LEU A 379 -26.41 -29.82 -39.48
N GLU A 380 -25.31 -30.02 -40.23
CA GLU A 380 -24.57 -29.07 -41.08
C GLU A 380 -24.43 -27.60 -40.64
N LYS A 381 -23.28 -27.26 -40.04
CA LYS A 381 -22.28 -26.28 -40.55
C LYS A 381 -21.32 -25.85 -39.44
N THR A 382 -20.26 -26.62 -39.28
CA THR A 382 -19.01 -26.22 -38.61
C THR A 382 -18.27 -25.21 -39.50
N ILE A 383 -17.56 -24.26 -38.91
CA ILE A 383 -16.77 -23.17 -39.54
C ILE A 383 -17.56 -21.87 -39.81
N GLN A 384 -17.93 -21.15 -38.75
CA GLN A 384 -18.18 -19.69 -38.81
C GLN A 384 -18.01 -18.96 -37.48
N ILE A 385 -17.89 -19.67 -36.35
CA ILE A 385 -18.02 -19.09 -35.00
C ILE A 385 -16.66 -18.86 -34.30
N LEU A 386 -15.51 -19.11 -34.96
CA LEU A 386 -14.22 -18.67 -34.41
C LEU A 386 -14.06 -17.13 -34.38
N GLY A 387 -14.96 -16.39 -35.04
CA GLY A 387 -15.01 -14.92 -35.03
C GLY A 387 -15.99 -14.29 -34.03
N ALA A 388 -16.79 -15.07 -33.29
CA ALA A 388 -17.80 -14.54 -32.38
C ALA A 388 -17.35 -14.53 -30.89
N GLY A 389 -16.41 -15.39 -30.51
CA GLY A 389 -15.88 -15.48 -29.14
C GLY A 389 -15.00 -14.30 -28.69
N LEU A 390 -14.79 -13.30 -29.56
CA LEU A 390 -14.09 -12.04 -29.23
C LEU A 390 -15.04 -10.84 -29.06
N GLY A 391 -16.37 -11.03 -29.14
CA GLY A 391 -17.33 -9.92 -29.28
C GLY A 391 -18.33 -9.69 -28.14
N ALA A 392 -18.45 -10.56 -27.14
CA ALA A 392 -19.55 -10.49 -26.16
C ALA A 392 -19.11 -10.77 -24.72
N GLY A 393 -18.18 -9.97 -24.20
CA GLY A 393 -17.78 -10.00 -22.78
C GLY A 393 -17.97 -8.63 -22.13
N GLY A 394 -19.22 -8.18 -22.00
CA GLY A 394 -19.55 -6.95 -21.27
C GLY A 394 -19.66 -7.22 -19.78
N ILE A 395 -18.71 -6.71 -18.98
CA ILE A 395 -18.92 -6.60 -17.52
C ILE A 395 -19.53 -5.24 -17.24
N VAL A 396 -20.74 -5.24 -16.66
CA VAL A 396 -21.36 -4.06 -16.07
C VAL A 396 -20.84 -3.95 -14.63
N ALA A 397 -19.91 -3.02 -14.39
CA ALA A 397 -19.56 -2.59 -13.04
C ALA A 397 -20.47 -1.41 -12.68
N SER A 398 -21.49 -1.64 -11.86
CA SER A 398 -22.35 -0.57 -11.34
C SER A 398 -21.81 -0.09 -9.99
N ALA A 399 -20.97 0.94 -10.00
CA ALA A 399 -20.90 1.93 -8.93
C ALA A 399 -20.17 3.19 -9.44
N VAL A 400 -20.83 4.34 -9.25
CA VAL A 400 -20.45 5.72 -9.60
C VAL A 400 -20.80 6.16 -11.04
N PRO A 401 -21.72 7.13 -11.20
CA PRO A 401 -22.08 7.67 -12.51
C PRO A 401 -21.04 8.72 -12.89
N ASN A 402 -20.26 8.44 -13.93
CA ASN A 402 -19.97 9.35 -15.04
C ASN A 402 -18.91 8.72 -15.96
N TYR A 403 -19.36 8.32 -17.15
CA TYR A 403 -18.63 8.38 -18.42
C TYR A 403 -17.16 7.90 -18.42
N ILE A 404 -16.93 6.63 -18.71
CA ILE A 404 -15.76 6.24 -19.52
C ILE A 404 -16.11 5.06 -20.45
N ASP A 405 -16.26 5.34 -21.74
CA ASP A 405 -16.09 4.36 -22.81
C ASP A 405 -14.57 4.19 -23.04
N ILE A 406 -13.97 3.09 -22.59
CA ILE A 406 -12.62 2.69 -23.01
C ILE A 406 -12.74 1.47 -23.94
N PRO A 407 -12.54 1.61 -25.26
CA PRO A 407 -12.36 0.45 -26.11
C PRO A 407 -11.05 -0.28 -25.76
N LEU A 408 -11.11 -1.61 -25.70
CA LEU A 408 -9.96 -2.50 -25.55
C LEU A 408 -8.87 -2.17 -26.58
N VAL A 409 -7.74 -1.63 -26.13
CA VAL A 409 -6.50 -1.56 -26.90
C VAL A 409 -5.55 -2.61 -26.36
N ILE A 410 -5.39 -3.71 -27.10
CA ILE A 410 -4.33 -4.70 -26.84
C ILE A 410 -3.00 -4.02 -27.12
N ARG A 411 -2.26 -3.63 -26.07
CA ARG A 411 -0.86 -3.22 -26.22
C ARG A 411 0.01 -4.47 -26.13
N ILE A 412 0.63 -4.82 -27.26
CA ILE A 412 1.74 -5.78 -27.30
C ILE A 412 2.93 -5.12 -26.58
N PRO A 413 3.48 -5.70 -25.50
CA PRO A 413 4.64 -5.14 -24.80
C PRO A 413 5.84 -5.04 -25.75
N GLN A 414 6.51 -3.89 -25.75
CA GLN A 414 7.78 -3.75 -26.46
C GLN A 414 8.92 -4.29 -25.60
N ALA A 415 9.96 -4.81 -26.27
CA ALA A 415 11.04 -5.57 -25.67
C ALA A 415 11.71 -4.83 -24.50
N GLY A 416 11.62 -5.43 -23.29
CA GLY A 416 12.27 -4.93 -22.07
C GLY A 416 11.71 -5.50 -20.77
N ASP A 417 10.42 -5.85 -20.73
CA ASP A 417 9.77 -6.38 -19.53
C ASP A 417 9.93 -7.90 -19.41
N ARG A 418 10.33 -8.37 -18.22
CA ARG A 418 10.44 -9.81 -17.92
C ARG A 418 9.04 -10.40 -17.79
N LEU A 419 8.54 -10.94 -18.90
CA LEU A 419 7.33 -11.75 -18.91
C LEU A 419 7.50 -12.97 -18.00
N HIS A 420 6.50 -13.25 -17.17
CA HIS A 420 6.46 -14.48 -16.37
C HIS A 420 6.52 -15.70 -17.31
N PRO A 421 7.28 -16.77 -17.01
CA PRO A 421 7.44 -17.92 -17.91
C PRO A 421 6.12 -18.53 -18.39
N ALA A 422 5.08 -18.49 -17.54
CA ALA A 422 3.74 -18.97 -17.87
C ALA A 422 3.04 -18.12 -18.95
N VAL A 423 3.23 -16.80 -18.96
CA VAL A 423 2.68 -15.89 -20.00
C VAL A 423 3.37 -16.16 -21.32
N SER A 424 4.69 -16.39 -21.29
CA SER A 424 5.44 -16.78 -22.49
C SER A 424 4.99 -18.14 -23.02
N SER A 425 4.81 -19.15 -22.17
CA SER A 425 4.35 -20.47 -22.62
C SER A 425 2.92 -20.45 -23.15
N LEU A 426 2.03 -19.65 -22.56
CA LEU A 426 0.66 -19.50 -23.02
C LEU A 426 0.58 -18.76 -24.36
N LEU A 427 1.33 -17.66 -24.53
CA LEU A 427 1.40 -16.94 -25.81
C LEU A 427 2.02 -17.81 -26.92
N ILE A 428 3.03 -18.61 -26.58
CA ILE A 428 3.65 -19.56 -27.52
C ILE A 428 2.67 -20.70 -27.85
N SER A 429 1.88 -21.17 -26.88
CA SER A 429 0.83 -22.18 -27.08
C SER A 429 -0.28 -21.65 -27.99
N LEU A 430 -0.77 -20.43 -27.75
CA LEU A 430 -1.74 -19.73 -28.61
C LEU A 430 -1.21 -19.52 -30.03
N LEU A 431 0.06 -19.13 -30.16
CA LEU A 431 0.72 -18.99 -31.47
C LEU A 431 0.80 -20.34 -32.20
N ALA A 432 1.14 -21.40 -31.48
CA ALA A 432 1.19 -22.75 -32.03
C ALA A 432 -0.19 -23.22 -32.50
N VAL A 433 -1.26 -22.94 -31.74
CA VAL A 433 -2.64 -23.25 -32.12
C VAL A 433 -3.05 -22.49 -33.39
N VAL A 434 -2.70 -21.21 -33.52
CA VAL A 434 -2.97 -20.41 -34.74
C VAL A 434 -2.20 -20.95 -35.95
N ILE A 435 -0.93 -21.32 -35.78
CA ILE A 435 -0.10 -21.87 -36.85
C ILE A 435 -0.64 -23.24 -37.31
N VAL A 436 -0.97 -24.12 -36.36
CA VAL A 436 -1.50 -25.46 -36.66
C VAL A 436 -2.87 -25.36 -37.34
N ALA A 437 -3.75 -24.47 -36.87
CA ALA A 437 -5.03 -24.19 -37.52
C ALA A 437 -4.86 -23.66 -38.96
N GLY A 438 -3.86 -22.80 -39.21
CA GLY A 438 -3.53 -22.31 -40.55
C GLY A 438 -3.01 -23.40 -41.49
N VAL A 439 -2.19 -24.32 -40.99
CA VAL A 439 -1.64 -25.45 -41.76
C VAL A 439 -2.75 -26.47 -42.09
N VAL A 440 -3.61 -26.80 -41.12
CA VAL A 440 -4.74 -27.71 -41.33
C VAL A 440 -5.76 -27.12 -42.33
N GLY A 441 -5.98 -25.79 -42.29
CA GLY A 441 -6.82 -25.09 -43.27
C GLY A 441 -6.27 -25.10 -44.70
N LEU A 442 -4.94 -25.13 -44.87
CA LEU A 442 -4.29 -25.28 -46.18
C LEU A 442 -4.34 -26.72 -46.70
N MET A 443 -4.18 -27.72 -45.83
CA MET A 443 -4.20 -29.14 -46.20
C MET A 443 -5.61 -29.65 -46.55
N ASN A 444 -6.64 -29.18 -45.84
CA ASN A 444 -8.04 -29.57 -46.08
C ASN A 444 -8.71 -28.78 -47.22
N GLY A 445 -7.96 -27.96 -47.96
CA GLY A 445 -8.45 -27.26 -49.15
C GLY A 445 -9.46 -26.13 -48.90
N ALA A 446 -9.71 -25.77 -47.63
CA ALA A 446 -10.56 -24.64 -47.24
C ALA A 446 -9.97 -23.29 -47.66
N TRP A 447 -8.64 -23.22 -47.83
CA TRP A 447 -7.93 -22.08 -48.42
C TRP A 447 -7.27 -22.47 -49.74
N LYS A 448 -7.88 -22.09 -50.86
CA LYS A 448 -7.19 -22.02 -52.16
C LYS A 448 -6.42 -20.72 -52.23
N ILE A 449 -5.14 -20.74 -51.86
CA ILE A 449 -4.22 -19.65 -52.23
C ILE A 449 -3.98 -19.76 -53.74
N ASN A 450 -4.63 -18.89 -54.52
CA ASN A 450 -4.33 -18.71 -55.94
C ASN A 450 -2.95 -18.09 -56.09
N PHE A 451 -1.91 -18.92 -56.21
CA PHE A 451 -0.57 -18.47 -56.54
C PHE A 451 -0.48 -18.14 -58.04
N LYS A 452 -1.02 -16.98 -58.45
CA LYS A 452 -0.65 -16.40 -59.76
C LYS A 452 0.80 -15.92 -59.67
N ARG A 453 1.74 -16.79 -60.05
CA ARG A 453 3.09 -16.39 -60.46
C ARG A 453 2.97 -15.42 -61.65
N ARG A 454 3.04 -14.11 -61.40
CA ARG A 454 3.54 -13.15 -62.39
C ARG A 454 4.98 -12.83 -62.05
N PHE A 455 5.87 -13.58 -62.70
CA PHE A 455 7.28 -13.25 -62.81
C PHE A 455 7.44 -11.86 -63.48
N PHE A 456 8.41 -11.11 -62.98
CA PHE A 456 8.90 -9.86 -63.54
C PHE A 456 9.21 -9.96 -65.03
N GLN A 457 8.63 -9.07 -65.84
CA GLN A 457 9.32 -8.49 -66.99
C GLN A 457 9.08 -6.98 -66.94
N GLY A 458 10.18 -6.23 -66.81
CA GLY A 458 10.15 -4.79 -66.63
C GLY A 458 9.79 -4.03 -67.90
N LYS A 459 9.48 -2.74 -67.71
CA LYS A 459 10.12 -1.63 -68.43
C LYS A 459 9.68 -0.30 -67.80
N SER A 460 10.71 0.43 -67.36
CA SER A 460 10.86 1.88 -67.26
C SER A 460 9.68 2.74 -67.77
N LYS A 461 9.21 3.66 -66.91
CA LYS A 461 9.14 5.11 -67.22
C LYS A 461 9.00 5.93 -65.95
N ARG A 462 9.94 6.88 -65.77
CA ARG A 462 9.95 7.95 -64.75
C ARG A 462 8.72 8.86 -64.86
N PRO A 463 8.36 9.54 -63.77
CA PRO A 463 8.46 11.00 -63.76
C PRO A 463 9.34 11.52 -62.61
N ARG A 464 10.13 12.56 -62.92
CA ARG A 464 10.85 13.44 -61.98
C ARG A 464 9.82 14.35 -61.30
N LEU A 465 9.77 14.35 -59.96
CA LEU A 465 10.29 15.34 -58.99
C LEU A 465 9.51 16.66 -58.91
N THR A 466 8.90 16.88 -57.75
CA THR A 466 8.94 18.16 -57.03
C THR A 466 9.41 17.90 -55.61
N ASP A 467 10.37 18.72 -55.20
CA ASP A 467 11.22 18.60 -54.01
C ASP A 467 10.49 18.79 -52.68
N SER A 468 10.88 18.00 -51.68
CA SER A 468 10.94 18.45 -50.29
C SER A 468 12.02 17.64 -49.57
N GLN A 469 13.14 18.31 -49.29
CA GLN A 469 14.29 17.74 -48.59
C GLN A 469 13.99 17.63 -47.10
N SER A 470 14.25 16.45 -46.52
CA SER A 470 14.48 16.26 -45.08
C SER A 470 15.92 15.77 -44.89
N PRO A 471 16.72 16.36 -43.98
CA PRO A 471 18.14 16.06 -43.85
C PRO A 471 18.38 14.69 -43.17
N PRO A 472 19.54 14.03 -43.43
CA PRO A 472 19.83 12.72 -42.88
C PRO A 472 20.15 12.79 -41.38
N VAL A 473 19.56 11.84 -40.65
CA VAL A 473 19.84 11.51 -39.25
C VAL A 473 21.27 10.97 -39.15
N ASN A 474 22.25 11.85 -39.13
CA ASN A 474 23.65 11.53 -38.75
C ASN A 474 24.36 12.71 -38.05
N GLY A 475 23.74 13.89 -37.93
CA GLY A 475 24.31 15.03 -37.21
C GLY A 475 24.18 14.98 -35.68
N ILE A 476 23.16 14.28 -35.15
CA ILE A 476 22.83 14.32 -33.71
C ILE A 476 23.75 13.40 -32.87
N LEU A 477 24.37 12.40 -33.50
CA LEU A 477 25.35 11.54 -32.82
C LEU A 477 26.74 12.18 -32.74
N GLN A 478 27.16 12.94 -33.76
CA GLN A 478 28.44 13.66 -33.74
C GLN A 478 28.44 14.87 -32.81
N GLU A 479 27.31 15.58 -32.69
CA GLU A 479 27.18 16.72 -31.77
C GLU A 479 27.18 16.25 -30.30
N ARG A 480 26.64 15.07 -30.00
CA ARG A 480 26.69 14.48 -28.65
C ARG A 480 28.09 13.97 -28.26
N GLU A 481 28.89 13.51 -29.21
CA GLU A 481 30.27 13.09 -28.93
C GLU A 481 31.22 14.29 -28.74
N GLN A 482 31.04 15.37 -29.49
CA GLN A 482 31.83 16.60 -29.30
C GLN A 482 31.51 17.35 -28.01
N VAL A 483 30.23 17.41 -27.61
CA VAL A 483 29.84 18.00 -26.32
C VAL A 483 30.37 17.18 -25.15
N ARG A 484 30.38 15.85 -25.27
CA ARG A 484 30.91 14.95 -24.23
C ARG A 484 32.43 15.07 -24.07
N SER A 485 33.19 15.21 -25.17
CA SER A 485 34.65 15.40 -25.08
C SER A 485 35.03 16.77 -24.50
N GLN A 486 34.27 17.83 -24.83
CA GLN A 486 34.54 19.18 -24.29
C GLN A 486 34.20 19.31 -22.79
N THR A 487 33.17 18.60 -22.32
CA THR A 487 32.83 18.60 -20.88
C THR A 487 33.90 17.87 -20.05
N SER A 488 34.47 16.78 -20.60
CA SER A 488 35.54 16.03 -19.93
C SER A 488 36.87 16.82 -19.87
N GLU A 489 37.21 17.60 -20.90
CA GLU A 489 38.41 18.46 -20.86
C GLU A 489 38.25 19.69 -19.94
N GLN A 490 37.03 20.20 -19.74
CA GLN A 490 36.76 21.27 -18.78
C GLN A 490 36.78 20.79 -17.32
N GLU A 491 36.30 19.57 -17.04
CA GLU A 491 36.42 18.96 -15.71
C GLU A 491 37.88 18.64 -15.35
N GLU A 492 38.69 18.17 -16.31
CA GLU A 492 40.10 17.83 -16.04
C GLU A 492 40.98 19.09 -15.82
N ASN A 493 40.67 20.21 -16.48
CA ASN A 493 41.36 21.48 -16.24
C ASN A 493 40.90 22.18 -14.95
N SER A 494 39.63 22.04 -14.55
CA SER A 494 39.15 22.56 -13.27
C SER A 494 39.77 21.87 -12.06
N ILE A 495 40.13 20.58 -12.19
CA ILE A 495 40.77 19.83 -11.10
C ILE A 495 42.28 20.16 -11.01
N ARG A 496 42.92 20.54 -12.12
CA ARG A 496 44.34 20.94 -12.13
C ARG A 496 44.59 22.36 -11.63
N GLU A 497 43.58 23.23 -11.57
CA GLU A 497 43.71 24.59 -11.00
C GLU A 497 43.47 24.65 -9.48
N THR A 498 42.98 23.59 -8.85
CA THR A 498 42.77 23.54 -7.38
C THR A 498 43.95 22.95 -6.59
N ASP A 499 44.96 22.39 -7.26
CA ASP A 499 46.13 21.73 -6.63
C ASP A 499 47.48 22.45 -6.93
N ASN A 500 47.45 23.77 -7.21
CA ASN A 500 48.66 24.61 -7.29
C ASN A 500 48.59 25.84 -6.37
#